data_AF-A0A920HDX2-F1
#
_entry.id   AF-A0A920HDX2-F1
#
_cell.length_a   1.000
_cell.length_b   1.000
_cell.length_c   1.000
_cell.angle_alpha   90.00
_cell.angle_beta   90.00
_cell.angle_gamma   90.00
#
_symmetry.space_group_name_H-M   'P 1'
#
loop_
_entity.id
_entity.type
_entity.pdbx_description
1 polymer ?
#
loop_
_entity_poly.entity_id
_entity_poly.type
_entity_poly.pdbx_seq_one_letter_code
_entity_poly.pdbx_strand_id
1 'polypeptide(L)'
;MNDEVFKWALKLRWQPAIRTAPPWHDHPLYIKALVKSLKAHFKGRKMPEHLMLSFHGIPQRYFVQGDPYHCHCMKTARLVKEELGWEEKKFHVTFQSRFGSEPWLQPYTDETLEKLGAEGVKSLAIMAPGFSADCLETLEELAMEGRESFEEHGGGSFDYVPCLNASAPGMAVIRQIAKDNLAGWLK
;
A
#
# COMPACT_ATOMS: atom_id res chain seq x y z
N MET A 1 -13.16 11.46 1.28
CA MET A 1 -12.42 12.73 1.12
C MET A 1 -13.15 13.72 0.21
N ASN A 2 -13.66 13.31 -0.96
CA ASN A 2 -14.43 14.23 -1.83
C ASN A 2 -15.76 14.71 -1.19
N ASP A 3 -16.33 13.89 -0.32
CA ASP A 3 -17.56 14.16 0.43
C ASP A 3 -17.51 15.46 1.23
N GLU A 4 -16.46 15.71 2.02
CA GLU A 4 -16.35 16.93 2.81
C GLU A 4 -16.15 18.18 1.95
N VAL A 5 -15.40 18.05 0.85
CA VAL A 5 -15.22 19.15 -0.13
C VAL A 5 -16.57 19.54 -0.74
N PHE A 6 -17.39 18.57 -1.14
CA PHE A 6 -18.71 18.85 -1.72
C PHE A 6 -19.73 19.33 -0.70
N LYS A 7 -19.70 18.81 0.55
CA LYS A 7 -20.50 19.37 1.66
C LYS A 7 -20.14 20.83 1.94
N TRP A 8 -18.86 21.19 1.87
CA TRP A 8 -18.42 22.57 2.00
C TRP A 8 -18.90 23.45 0.82
N ALA A 9 -18.79 22.95 -0.41
CA ALA A 9 -19.22 23.68 -1.61
C ALA A 9 -20.71 24.07 -1.58
N LEU A 10 -21.58 23.24 -0.99
CA LEU A 10 -23.01 23.54 -0.79
C LEU A 10 -23.25 24.81 0.07
N LYS A 11 -22.29 25.23 0.89
CA LYS A 11 -22.40 26.42 1.74
C LYS A 11 -22.06 27.72 0.99
N LEU A 12 -21.51 27.63 -0.23
CA LEU A 12 -21.07 28.79 -1.00
C LEU A 12 -22.15 29.27 -1.97
N ARG A 13 -22.44 30.57 -1.95
CA ARG A 13 -23.30 31.21 -2.97
C ARG A 13 -22.64 31.24 -4.35
N TRP A 14 -21.31 31.34 -4.38
CA TRP A 14 -20.50 31.28 -5.59
C TRP A 14 -19.50 30.14 -5.47
N GLN A 15 -19.79 29.03 -6.16
CA GLN A 15 -18.96 27.84 -6.11
C GLN A 15 -17.81 27.93 -7.12
N PRO A 16 -16.56 27.62 -6.72
CA PRO A 16 -15.45 27.54 -7.65
C PRO A 16 -15.55 26.28 -8.53
N ALA A 17 -14.84 26.28 -9.66
CA ALA A 17 -14.62 25.04 -10.40
C ALA A 17 -13.73 24.10 -9.56
N ILE A 18 -14.21 22.88 -9.30
CA ILE A 18 -13.51 21.87 -8.52
C ILE A 18 -13.22 20.66 -9.42
N ARG A 19 -11.99 20.18 -9.39
CA ARG A 19 -11.58 18.93 -10.04
C ARG A 19 -10.91 18.04 -9.00
N THR A 20 -11.36 16.80 -8.91
CA THR A 20 -10.77 15.78 -8.05
C THR A 20 -9.95 14.83 -8.92
N ALA A 21 -8.77 14.44 -8.44
CA ALA A 21 -7.97 13.44 -9.13
C ALA A 21 -8.66 12.07 -9.01
N PRO A 22 -8.74 11.29 -10.11
CA PRO A 22 -9.17 9.90 -10.01
C PRO A 22 -8.14 9.08 -9.21
N PRO A 23 -8.51 7.88 -8.73
CA PRO A 23 -7.56 6.94 -8.18
C PRO A 23 -6.41 6.66 -9.17
N TRP A 24 -5.18 6.59 -8.67
CA TRP A 24 -3.96 6.43 -9.48
C TRP A 24 -3.14 5.19 -9.06
N HIS A 25 -3.78 4.25 -8.37
CA HIS A 25 -3.19 3.03 -7.82
C HIS A 25 -2.49 2.15 -8.87
N ASP A 26 -2.96 2.19 -10.12
CA ASP A 26 -2.42 1.43 -11.26
C ASP A 26 -1.56 2.29 -12.21
N HIS A 27 -1.26 3.54 -11.83
CA HIS A 27 -0.48 4.44 -12.66
C HIS A 27 0.94 3.88 -12.89
N PRO A 28 1.44 3.76 -14.13
CA PRO A 28 2.72 3.10 -14.41
C PRO A 28 3.93 3.72 -13.67
N LEU A 29 3.96 5.05 -13.51
CA LEU A 29 5.04 5.69 -12.72
C LEU A 29 4.97 5.32 -11.24
N TYR A 30 3.78 5.09 -10.70
CA TYR A 30 3.62 4.72 -9.30
C TYR A 30 4.10 3.30 -9.05
N ILE A 31 3.69 2.34 -9.90
CA ILE A 31 4.19 0.96 -9.85
C ILE A 31 5.71 0.92 -9.97
N LYS A 32 6.28 1.66 -10.94
CA LYS A 32 7.74 1.76 -11.10
C LYS A 32 8.43 2.41 -9.90
N ALA A 33 7.81 3.39 -9.26
CA ALA A 33 8.35 4.02 -8.06
C ALA A 33 8.41 3.04 -6.89
N LEU A 34 7.36 2.23 -6.68
CA LEU A 34 7.34 1.18 -5.65
C LEU A 34 8.46 0.16 -5.88
N VAL A 35 8.56 -0.37 -7.11
CA VAL A 35 9.61 -1.33 -7.47
C VAL A 35 11.01 -0.75 -7.32
N LYS A 36 11.20 0.52 -7.71
CA LYS A 36 12.47 1.22 -7.52
C LYS A 36 12.81 1.41 -6.05
N SER A 37 11.82 1.71 -5.20
CA SER A 37 12.00 1.83 -3.76
C SER A 37 12.50 0.52 -3.15
N LEU A 38 11.84 -0.59 -3.48
CA LEU A 38 12.24 -1.93 -3.03
C LEU A 38 13.67 -2.27 -3.49
N LYS A 39 13.97 -2.13 -4.79
CA LYS A 39 15.31 -2.41 -5.32
C LYS A 39 16.40 -1.52 -4.71
N ALA A 40 16.06 -0.27 -4.39
CA ALA A 40 16.99 0.65 -3.73
C ALA A 40 17.23 0.26 -2.27
N HIS A 41 16.19 -0.16 -1.54
CA HIS A 41 16.29 -0.62 -0.16
C HIS A 41 17.23 -1.82 0.00
N PHE A 42 17.21 -2.73 -0.97
CA PHE A 42 18.10 -3.90 -1.01
C PHE A 42 19.37 -3.72 -1.84
N LYS A 43 19.73 -2.49 -2.24
CA LYS A 43 20.94 -2.25 -3.04
C LYS A 43 22.19 -2.73 -2.28
N GLY A 44 22.92 -3.68 -2.85
CA GLY A 44 24.11 -4.28 -2.24
C GLY A 44 23.80 -5.36 -1.19
N ARG A 45 22.52 -5.71 -1.01
CA ARG A 45 22.04 -6.82 -0.16
C ARG A 45 21.34 -7.86 -1.03
N LYS A 46 21.20 -9.08 -0.51
CA LYS A 46 20.35 -10.09 -1.14
C LYS A 46 18.88 -9.67 -1.02
N MET A 47 18.10 -9.86 -2.08
CA MET A 47 16.65 -9.70 -2.03
C MET A 47 16.03 -10.71 -1.04
N PRO A 48 14.95 -10.34 -0.35
CA PRO A 48 14.24 -11.25 0.56
C PRO A 48 13.66 -12.43 -0.23
N GLU A 49 13.43 -13.54 0.45
CA GLU A 49 12.78 -14.70 -0.14
C GLU A 49 11.29 -14.41 -0.40
N HIS A 50 10.62 -13.81 0.58
CA HIS A 50 9.20 -13.45 0.49
C HIS A 50 9.03 -11.93 0.45
N LEU A 51 8.01 -11.48 -0.28
CA LEU A 51 7.56 -10.09 -0.32
C LEU A 51 6.08 -10.03 0.06
N MET A 52 5.74 -9.19 1.03
CA MET A 52 4.37 -8.92 1.45
C MET A 52 3.99 -7.47 1.13
N LEU A 53 2.85 -7.28 0.48
CA LEU A 53 2.20 -5.98 0.36
C LEU A 53 1.02 -5.94 1.34
N SER A 54 1.14 -5.11 2.37
CA SER A 54 0.09 -4.90 3.35
C SER A 54 -0.70 -3.62 3.02
N PHE A 55 -2.02 -3.72 3.05
CA PHE A 55 -2.95 -2.61 2.84
C PHE A 55 -3.81 -2.42 4.07
N HIS A 56 -4.26 -1.19 4.35
CA HIS A 56 -5.20 -0.98 5.45
C HIS A 56 -6.49 -1.75 5.18
N GLY A 57 -6.93 -2.56 6.14
CA GLY A 57 -8.15 -3.32 6.03
C GLY A 57 -9.39 -2.42 5.99
N ILE A 58 -10.47 -2.93 5.44
CA ILE A 58 -11.79 -2.35 5.61
C ILE A 58 -12.79 -3.47 5.95
N PRO A 59 -13.91 -3.15 6.63
CA PRO A 59 -15.00 -4.09 6.81
C PRO A 59 -15.45 -4.72 5.48
N GLN A 60 -15.62 -6.03 5.46
CA GLN A 60 -15.98 -6.77 4.24
C GLN A 60 -17.29 -6.28 3.62
N ARG A 61 -18.22 -5.78 4.45
CA ARG A 61 -19.49 -5.19 3.98
C ARG A 61 -19.30 -4.04 2.99
N TYR A 62 -18.23 -3.23 3.12
CA TYR A 62 -18.00 -2.13 2.18
C TYR A 62 -17.69 -2.64 0.78
N PHE A 63 -16.89 -3.70 0.68
CA PHE A 63 -16.64 -4.36 -0.61
C PHE A 63 -17.93 -4.93 -1.20
N VAL A 64 -18.76 -5.61 -0.39
CA VAL A 64 -20.07 -6.13 -0.84
C VAL A 64 -21.01 -5.01 -1.30
N GLN A 65 -20.92 -3.83 -0.70
CA GLN A 65 -21.67 -2.63 -1.07
C GLN A 65 -21.12 -1.92 -2.31
N GLY A 66 -20.04 -2.43 -2.92
CA GLY A 66 -19.47 -1.91 -4.16
C GLY A 66 -18.28 -0.98 -3.98
N ASP A 67 -17.66 -0.93 -2.80
CA ASP A 67 -16.41 -0.19 -2.62
C ASP A 67 -15.28 -0.82 -3.47
N PRO A 68 -14.63 -0.06 -4.37
CA PRO A 68 -13.63 -0.59 -5.28
C PRO A 68 -12.25 -0.82 -4.64
N TYR A 69 -12.06 -0.45 -3.37
CA TYR A 69 -10.76 -0.43 -2.69
C TYR A 69 -10.03 -1.77 -2.78
N HIS A 70 -10.70 -2.88 -2.44
CA HIS A 70 -10.11 -4.22 -2.54
C HIS A 70 -9.58 -4.51 -3.95
N CYS A 71 -10.38 -4.23 -4.98
CA CYS A 71 -9.99 -4.42 -6.37
C CYS A 71 -8.78 -3.55 -6.77
N HIS A 72 -8.71 -2.31 -6.26
CA HIS A 72 -7.56 -1.44 -6.48
C HIS A 72 -6.30 -1.99 -5.82
N CYS A 73 -6.37 -2.44 -4.57
CA CYS A 73 -5.25 -3.06 -3.87
C CYS A 73 -4.72 -4.28 -4.62
N MET A 74 -5.61 -5.18 -5.03
CA MET A 74 -5.24 -6.37 -5.80
C MET A 74 -4.63 -6.03 -7.16
N LYS A 75 -5.12 -4.98 -7.83
CA LYS A 75 -4.56 -4.52 -9.11
C LYS A 75 -3.15 -3.95 -8.91
N THR A 76 -2.94 -3.10 -7.91
CA THR A 76 -1.60 -2.58 -7.56
C THR A 76 -0.64 -3.73 -7.29
N ALA A 77 -1.06 -4.67 -6.45
CA ALA A 77 -0.25 -5.81 -6.07
C ALA A 77 0.14 -6.69 -7.26
N ARG A 78 -0.82 -7.00 -8.15
CA ARG A 78 -0.56 -7.72 -9.39
C ARG A 78 0.47 -7.00 -10.27
N LEU A 79 0.32 -5.70 -10.49
CA LEU A 79 1.23 -4.91 -11.32
C LEU A 79 2.64 -4.82 -10.72
N VAL A 80 2.76 -4.68 -9.39
CA VAL A 80 4.06 -4.71 -8.70
C VAL A 80 4.73 -6.07 -8.84
N LYS A 81 3.99 -7.16 -8.65
CA LYS A 81 4.50 -8.53 -8.82
C LYS A 81 4.99 -8.77 -10.25
N GLU A 82 4.20 -8.37 -11.25
CA GLU A 82 4.54 -8.48 -12.67
C GLU A 82 5.82 -7.69 -13.01
N GLU A 83 5.94 -6.44 -12.56
CA GLU A 83 7.12 -5.60 -12.79
C GLU A 83 8.38 -6.14 -12.08
N LEU A 84 8.22 -6.85 -10.96
CA LEU A 84 9.32 -7.51 -10.25
C LEU A 84 9.69 -8.88 -10.80
N GLY A 85 8.76 -9.56 -11.49
CA GLY A 85 8.90 -10.97 -11.85
C GLY A 85 8.96 -11.90 -10.64
N TRP A 86 8.23 -11.55 -9.56
CA TRP A 86 8.26 -12.33 -8.31
C TRP A 86 7.45 -13.63 -8.42
N GLU A 87 7.89 -14.67 -7.72
CA GLU A 87 7.18 -15.96 -7.70
C GLU A 87 5.86 -15.84 -6.92
N GLU A 88 4.78 -16.40 -7.47
CA GLU A 88 3.43 -16.36 -6.86
C GLU A 88 3.42 -16.82 -5.39
N LYS A 89 4.09 -17.94 -5.10
CA LYS A 89 4.10 -18.56 -3.76
C LYS A 89 4.88 -17.74 -2.73
N LYS A 90 5.66 -16.76 -3.19
CA LYS A 90 6.52 -15.91 -2.37
C LYS A 90 6.06 -14.46 -2.34
N PHE A 91 4.91 -14.17 -2.93
CA PHE A 91 4.32 -12.84 -2.99
C PHE A 91 2.98 -12.84 -2.27
N HIS A 92 2.86 -12.05 -1.21
CA HIS A 92 1.70 -12.03 -0.34
C HIS A 92 0.99 -10.69 -0.41
N VAL A 93 -0.33 -10.72 -0.39
CA VAL A 93 -1.17 -9.53 -0.25
C VAL A 93 -2.02 -9.71 0.99
N THR A 94 -1.91 -8.79 1.93
CA THR A 94 -2.58 -8.85 3.23
C THR A 94 -3.25 -7.54 3.58
N PHE A 95 -4.15 -7.59 4.56
CA PHE A 95 -4.88 -6.46 5.08
C PHE A 95 -4.65 -6.31 6.59
N GLN A 96 -4.24 -5.11 7.02
CA GLN A 96 -3.87 -4.79 8.40
C GLN A 96 -4.93 -3.94 9.13
N SER A 97 -4.68 -3.61 10.39
CA SER A 97 -5.45 -2.64 11.18
C SER A 97 -6.96 -2.94 11.29
N ARG A 98 -7.32 -4.21 11.51
CA ARG A 98 -8.73 -4.59 11.75
C ARG A 98 -9.19 -4.17 13.16
N PHE A 99 -10.45 -3.78 13.28
CA PHE A 99 -11.05 -3.39 14.55
C PHE A 99 -12.48 -3.95 14.71
N GLY A 100 -12.82 -4.35 15.93
CA GLY A 100 -14.13 -4.93 16.24
C GLY A 100 -14.29 -6.38 15.80
N SER A 101 -15.52 -6.90 15.90
CA SER A 101 -15.83 -8.32 15.69
C SER A 101 -16.42 -8.65 14.31
N GLU A 102 -16.73 -7.65 13.48
CA GLU A 102 -17.20 -7.91 12.12
C GLU A 102 -16.07 -8.46 11.24
N PRO A 103 -16.34 -9.24 10.17
CA PRO A 103 -15.31 -9.67 9.23
C PRO A 103 -14.72 -8.51 8.41
N TRP A 104 -13.40 -8.47 8.32
CA TRP A 104 -12.64 -7.52 7.48
C TRP A 104 -12.11 -8.22 6.24
N LEU A 105 -11.56 -7.44 5.30
CA LEU A 105 -10.84 -8.01 4.15
C LEU A 105 -9.70 -8.92 4.62
N GLN A 106 -9.59 -10.07 3.97
CA GLN A 106 -8.62 -11.12 4.26
C GLN A 106 -7.72 -11.35 3.04
N PRO A 107 -6.51 -11.89 3.24
CA PRO A 107 -5.94 -12.41 4.49
C PRO A 107 -5.42 -11.30 5.42
N TYR A 108 -5.40 -11.56 6.74
CA TYR A 108 -4.96 -10.58 7.73
C TYR A 108 -3.43 -10.56 7.86
N THR A 109 -2.85 -9.37 8.02
CA THR A 109 -1.39 -9.19 8.07
C THR A 109 -0.76 -9.89 9.28
N ASP A 110 -1.33 -9.70 10.47
CA ASP A 110 -0.92 -10.35 11.73
C ASP A 110 -0.86 -11.88 11.59
N GLU A 111 -1.98 -12.51 11.24
CA GLU A 111 -2.10 -13.97 11.11
C GLU A 111 -1.18 -14.53 10.02
N THR A 112 -0.95 -13.77 8.94
CA THR A 112 -0.05 -14.20 7.86
C THR A 112 1.41 -14.14 8.30
N LEU A 113 1.80 -13.15 9.11
CA LEU A 113 3.16 -13.03 9.63
C LEU A 113 3.50 -14.18 10.58
N GLU A 114 2.60 -14.49 11.53
CA GLU A 114 2.75 -15.64 12.44
C GLU A 114 2.91 -16.94 11.66
N LYS A 115 2.05 -17.16 10.66
CA LYS A 115 2.09 -18.34 9.79
C LYS A 115 3.42 -18.47 9.05
N LEU A 116 3.90 -17.40 8.41
CA LEU A 116 5.17 -17.43 7.68
C LEU A 116 6.37 -17.63 8.62
N GLY A 117 6.31 -17.08 9.83
CA GLY A 117 7.29 -17.34 10.88
C GLY A 117 7.32 -18.83 11.25
N ALA A 118 6.15 -19.41 11.53
CA ALA A 118 6.01 -20.82 11.90
C ALA A 118 6.42 -21.80 10.77
N GLU A 119 6.27 -21.39 9.51
CA GLU A 119 6.77 -22.12 8.33
C GLU A 119 8.30 -22.04 8.18
N GLY A 120 8.98 -21.22 8.99
CA GLY A 120 10.43 -21.09 9.02
C GLY A 120 11.01 -20.26 7.86
N VAL A 121 10.21 -19.34 7.30
CA VAL A 121 10.63 -18.45 6.22
C VAL A 121 11.88 -17.67 6.63
N LYS A 122 12.91 -17.70 5.78
CA LYS A 122 14.24 -17.18 6.15
C LYS A 122 14.40 -15.68 5.99
N SER A 123 13.62 -15.07 5.11
CA SER A 123 13.66 -13.62 4.90
C SER A 123 12.37 -13.11 4.30
N LEU A 124 11.80 -12.09 4.93
CA LEU A 124 10.57 -11.43 4.52
C LEU A 124 10.81 -9.93 4.42
N ALA A 125 10.34 -9.30 3.35
CA ALA A 125 10.14 -7.86 3.31
C ALA A 125 8.67 -7.51 3.22
N ILE A 126 8.30 -6.39 3.84
CA ILE A 126 6.94 -5.86 3.82
C ILE A 126 6.94 -4.43 3.27
N MET A 127 5.93 -4.10 2.48
CA MET A 127 5.67 -2.75 1.96
C MET A 127 4.20 -2.36 2.22
N ALA A 128 3.95 -1.07 2.40
CA ALA A 128 2.60 -0.53 2.61
C ALA A 128 2.15 0.41 1.45
N PRO A 129 1.90 -0.12 0.23
CA PRO A 129 1.53 0.72 -0.91
C PRO A 129 0.18 1.44 -0.75
N GLY A 130 -0.66 1.04 0.20
CA GLY A 130 -1.85 1.83 0.56
C GLY A 130 -1.53 3.24 1.09
N PHE A 131 -0.28 3.49 1.51
CA PHE A 131 0.18 4.74 2.08
C PHE A 131 1.26 5.41 1.22
N SER A 132 1.14 6.73 1.07
CA SER A 132 2.15 7.53 0.34
C SER A 132 3.31 7.96 1.23
N ALA A 133 3.09 8.07 2.53
CA ALA A 133 4.06 8.47 3.53
C ALA A 133 3.90 7.59 4.78
N ASP A 134 4.98 7.44 5.52
CA ASP A 134 4.97 6.66 6.76
C ASP A 134 4.12 7.33 7.83
N CYS A 135 3.39 6.51 8.59
CA CYS A 135 2.52 6.90 9.69
C CYS A 135 2.59 5.85 10.81
N LEU A 136 1.71 5.97 11.81
CA LEU A 136 1.68 5.07 12.96
C LEU A 136 1.45 3.62 12.50
N GLU A 137 0.48 3.43 11.61
CA GLU A 137 0.07 2.15 11.04
C GLU A 137 1.18 1.49 10.21
N THR A 138 2.19 2.24 9.76
CA THR A 138 3.31 1.65 9.02
C THR A 138 4.53 1.43 9.89
N LEU A 139 4.86 2.37 10.77
CA LEU A 139 6.08 2.28 11.59
C LEU A 139 5.90 1.43 12.83
N GLU A 140 4.77 1.54 13.52
CA GLU A 140 4.50 0.77 14.74
C GLU A 140 3.96 -0.61 14.36
N GLU A 141 2.81 -0.66 13.69
CA GLU A 141 2.13 -1.92 13.39
C GLU A 141 2.93 -2.82 12.43
N LEU A 142 3.47 -2.30 11.32
CA LEU A 142 4.23 -3.16 10.39
C LEU A 142 5.70 -3.30 10.75
N ALA A 143 6.40 -2.19 11.02
CA ALA A 143 7.85 -2.24 11.15
C ALA A 143 8.33 -2.73 12.52
N MET A 144 7.53 -2.54 13.57
CA MET A 144 7.84 -2.99 14.94
C MET A 144 7.04 -4.26 15.28
N GLU A 145 5.72 -4.17 15.42
CA GLU A 145 4.87 -5.30 15.85
C GLU A 145 4.91 -6.44 14.83
N GLY A 146 4.83 -6.13 13.53
CA GLY A 146 4.92 -7.13 12.48
C GLY A 146 6.29 -7.84 12.41
N ARG A 147 7.38 -7.12 12.73
CA ARG A 147 8.71 -7.75 12.88
C ARG A 147 8.71 -8.71 14.05
N GLU A 148 8.27 -8.25 15.21
CA GLU A 148 8.23 -9.01 16.45
C GLU A 148 7.42 -10.30 16.25
N SER A 149 6.20 -10.18 15.72
CA SER A 149 5.34 -11.33 15.40
C SER A 149 6.03 -12.35 14.48
N PHE A 150 6.66 -11.91 13.39
CA PHE A 150 7.34 -12.82 12.45
C PHE A 150 8.56 -13.51 13.08
N GLU A 151 9.40 -12.77 13.80
CA GLU A 151 10.64 -13.27 14.39
C GLU A 151 10.36 -14.19 15.59
N GLU A 152 9.39 -13.85 16.45
CA GLU A 152 8.99 -14.67 17.60
C GLU A 152 8.40 -16.02 17.19
N HIS A 153 7.74 -16.08 16.03
CA HIS A 153 7.19 -17.33 15.49
C HIS A 153 8.22 -18.17 14.72
N GLY A 154 9.51 -17.79 14.72
CA GLY A 154 10.60 -18.58 14.12
C GLY A 154 11.03 -18.12 12.72
N GLY A 155 10.55 -16.95 12.28
CA GLY A 155 11.00 -16.30 11.07
C GLY A 155 12.49 -15.89 11.13
N GLY A 156 13.10 -15.72 9.97
CA GLY A 156 14.47 -15.22 9.83
C GLY A 156 14.53 -13.69 9.83
N SER A 157 15.12 -13.09 8.78
CA SER A 157 15.26 -11.63 8.71
C SER A 157 13.97 -10.93 8.27
N PHE A 158 13.64 -9.81 8.90
CA PHE A 158 12.49 -8.96 8.54
C PHE A 158 12.90 -7.54 8.13
N ASP A 159 12.48 -7.12 6.95
CA ASP A 159 12.72 -5.78 6.41
C ASP A 159 11.42 -5.03 6.11
N TYR A 160 11.17 -3.96 6.86
CA TYR A 160 10.17 -2.97 6.48
C TYR A 160 10.77 -2.01 5.44
N VAL A 161 10.11 -1.91 4.29
CA VAL A 161 10.47 -0.97 3.23
C VAL A 161 9.62 0.29 3.39
N PRO A 162 10.24 1.47 3.66
CA PRO A 162 9.50 2.71 3.85
C PRO A 162 8.58 3.07 2.69
N CYS A 163 7.50 3.79 2.99
CA CYS A 163 6.68 4.42 1.97
C CYS A 163 7.51 5.34 1.07
N LEU A 164 6.93 5.75 -0.07
CA LEU A 164 7.64 6.61 -1.02
C LEU A 164 8.03 7.95 -0.41
N ASN A 165 7.31 8.44 0.61
CA ASN A 165 7.62 9.65 1.36
C ASN A 165 7.94 10.84 0.42
N ALA A 166 8.83 11.72 0.83
CA ALA A 166 9.34 12.81 -0.01
C ALA A 166 10.49 12.36 -0.95
N SER A 167 10.62 11.06 -1.25
CA SER A 167 11.67 10.58 -2.15
C SER A 167 11.51 11.16 -3.57
N ALA A 168 12.60 11.27 -4.32
CA ALA A 168 12.54 11.76 -5.69
C ALA A 168 11.55 10.95 -6.58
N PRO A 169 11.50 9.60 -6.53
CA PRO A 169 10.47 8.83 -7.21
C PRO A 169 9.04 9.13 -6.72
N GLY A 170 8.82 9.23 -5.40
CA GLY A 170 7.52 9.56 -4.83
C GLY A 170 6.99 10.92 -5.29
N MET A 171 7.83 11.95 -5.18
CA MET A 171 7.48 13.30 -5.64
C MET A 171 7.29 13.39 -7.15
N ALA A 172 7.97 12.55 -7.94
CA ALA A 172 7.74 12.47 -9.37
C ALA A 172 6.34 11.92 -9.70
N VAL A 173 5.82 10.95 -8.93
CA VAL A 173 4.45 10.45 -9.08
C VAL A 173 3.45 11.57 -8.80
N ILE A 174 3.53 12.22 -7.63
CA ILE A 174 2.60 13.30 -7.26
C ILE A 174 2.62 14.42 -8.31
N ARG A 175 3.81 14.80 -8.79
CA ARG A 175 3.97 15.81 -9.84
C ARG A 175 3.29 15.37 -11.15
N GLN A 176 3.44 14.11 -11.54
CA GLN A 176 2.82 13.62 -12.78
C GLN A 176 1.29 13.61 -12.66
N ILE A 177 0.75 13.05 -11.57
CA ILE A 177 -0.70 13.02 -11.33
C ILE A 177 -1.28 14.44 -11.31
N ALA A 178 -0.59 15.39 -10.68
CA ALA A 178 -0.99 16.79 -10.70
C ALA A 178 -0.99 17.37 -12.13
N LYS A 179 0.08 17.15 -12.91
CA LYS A 179 0.17 17.63 -14.30
C LYS A 179 -0.95 17.07 -15.17
N ASP A 180 -1.21 15.77 -15.09
CA ASP A 180 -2.24 15.12 -15.90
C ASP A 180 -3.65 15.66 -15.57
N ASN A 181 -3.90 15.97 -14.30
CA ASN A 181 -5.18 16.54 -13.86
C ASN A 181 -5.29 18.06 -14.07
N LEU A 182 -4.18 18.76 -14.25
CA LEU A 182 -4.15 20.17 -14.62
C LEU A 182 -4.18 20.37 -16.14
N ALA A 183 -4.02 19.30 -16.93
CA ALA A 183 -4.14 19.34 -18.37
C ALA A 183 -5.52 19.90 -18.78
N GLY A 184 -5.51 20.90 -19.67
CA GLY A 184 -6.69 21.63 -20.11
C GLY A 184 -7.08 22.82 -19.23
N TRP A 185 -6.47 23.02 -18.06
CA TRP A 185 -6.65 24.23 -17.23
C TRP A 185 -5.44 25.17 -17.34
N LEU A 186 -4.25 24.59 -17.47
CA LEU A 186 -3.03 25.34 -17.72
C LEU A 186 -2.91 25.63 -19.22
N LYS A 187 -2.56 26.88 -19.54
CA LYS A 187 -2.19 27.31 -20.89
C LYS A 187 -0.76 26.87 -21.22
#